data_AF-A0A940RAQ2-F1
#
_entry.id   AF-A0A940RAQ2-F1
#
_cell.length_a   1.000
_cell.length_b   1.000
_cell.length_c   1.000
_cell.angle_alpha   90.00
_cell.angle_beta   90.00
_cell.angle_gamma   90.00
#
_symmetry.space_group_name_H-M   'P 1'
#
loop_
_entity.id
_entity.type
_entity.pdbx_description
1 polymer ?
#
loop_
_entity_poly.entity_id
_entity_poly.type
_entity_poly.pdbx_seq_one_letter_code
_entity_poly.pdbx_strand_id
1 'polypeptide(L)'
;MHFSCKISNSVLTVLEEQGEDLSPLYEQVHLPVELLRDSSYWISAPDMEQFLEMALRLPLKRDGDVLTRAGHNGPELRAWGVLDSVLRMMPRPQEIFNQPEQFLSYFISPKPPIENLRRDEVSISFDLPLPAEQYPLVTTYLKAAFESLPVYVGQPLARCEWEGITLKLNWATQQKSIFSESENVGHQVSPDLFQSLLNDLQKTQREREDLQKYVTDLEEKIRNYEKQKLEQATHVAVEEDNSHKASLIPHEGTLSHLAFDAESPGYVLNQNLARMHDYMV
;
A
#
# COMPACT_ATOMS: atom_id res chain seq x y z
N MET A 1 -5.08 -7.97 -8.76
CA MET A 1 -5.54 -6.68 -8.18
C MET A 1 -4.73 -6.45 -6.92
N HIS A 2 -4.32 -5.21 -6.69
CA HIS A 2 -3.57 -4.78 -5.52
C HIS A 2 -4.35 -3.70 -4.79
N PHE A 3 -4.22 -3.69 -3.47
CA PHE A 3 -4.74 -2.66 -2.61
C PHE A 3 -3.61 -1.82 -2.03
N SER A 4 -3.88 -0.54 -1.92
CA SER A 4 -2.96 0.46 -1.38
C SER A 4 -2.78 0.30 0.12
N CYS A 5 -1.54 0.35 0.60
CA CYS A 5 -1.20 0.34 2.03
C CYS A 5 -1.67 1.60 2.77
N LYS A 6 -2.34 2.54 2.10
CA LYS A 6 -3.18 3.55 2.78
C LYS A 6 -4.19 2.89 3.73
N ILE A 7 -4.75 1.75 3.34
CA ILE A 7 -5.72 0.99 4.14
C ILE A 7 -5.05 0.46 5.40
N SER A 8 -3.96 -0.31 5.26
CA SER A 8 -3.22 -0.87 6.38
C SER A 8 -2.66 0.21 7.30
N ASN A 9 -2.09 1.28 6.73
CA ASN A 9 -1.59 2.42 7.48
C ASN A 9 -2.69 3.09 8.32
N SER A 10 -3.89 3.31 7.77
CA SER A 10 -5.03 3.86 8.53
C SER A 10 -5.41 2.96 9.72
N VAL A 11 -5.48 1.65 9.50
CA VAL A 11 -5.85 0.69 10.55
C VAL A 11 -4.79 0.63 11.65
N LEU A 12 -3.51 0.54 11.28
CA LEU A 12 -2.39 0.55 12.23
C LEU A 12 -2.38 1.83 13.07
N THR A 13 -2.56 2.99 12.43
CA THR A 13 -2.61 4.29 13.13
C THR A 13 -3.75 4.32 14.15
N VAL A 14 -4.93 3.84 13.79
CA VAL A 14 -6.08 3.79 14.72
C VAL A 14 -5.85 2.85 15.90
N LEU A 15 -5.19 1.71 15.69
CA LEU A 15 -4.87 0.77 16.76
C LEU A 15 -3.77 1.32 17.68
N GLU A 16 -2.78 2.02 17.13
CA GLU A 16 -1.75 2.72 17.89
C GLU A 16 -2.30 3.85 18.75
N GLU A 17 -3.19 4.67 18.20
CA GLU A 17 -3.87 5.73 18.96
C GLU A 17 -4.73 5.19 20.11
N GLN A 18 -5.20 3.93 19.99
CA GLN A 18 -5.90 3.22 21.06
C GLN A 18 -4.95 2.59 22.09
N GLY A 19 -3.64 2.63 21.82
CA GLY A 19 -2.61 2.02 22.63
C GLY A 19 -2.69 0.49 22.62
N GLU A 20 -3.14 -0.10 21.52
CA GLU A 20 -3.15 -1.56 21.33
C GLU A 20 -1.72 -2.10 21.17
N ASP A 21 -1.49 -3.32 21.65
CA ASP A 21 -0.23 -4.02 21.41
C ASP A 21 -0.27 -4.68 20.03
N LEU A 22 0.54 -4.16 19.10
CA LEU A 22 0.63 -4.64 17.72
C LEU A 22 1.72 -5.69 17.51
N SER A 23 2.51 -6.02 18.54
CA SER A 23 3.57 -7.03 18.44
C SER A 23 3.04 -8.37 17.89
N PRO A 24 1.88 -8.89 18.36
CA PRO A 24 1.35 -10.15 17.83
C PRO A 24 0.96 -10.09 16.35
N LEU A 25 0.54 -8.92 15.86
CA LEU A 25 0.22 -8.70 14.45
C LEU A 25 1.50 -8.74 13.61
N TYR A 26 2.55 -8.05 14.06
CA TYR A 26 3.82 -7.96 13.34
C TYR A 26 4.58 -9.29 13.27
N GLU A 27 4.40 -10.17 14.25
CA GLU A 27 5.01 -11.50 14.24
C GLU A 27 4.30 -12.47 13.28
N GLN A 28 3.01 -12.25 13.00
CA GLN A 28 2.17 -13.16 12.19
C GLN A 28 2.11 -12.76 10.72
N VAL A 29 2.31 -11.48 10.41
CA VAL A 29 2.26 -10.97 9.04
C VAL A 29 3.57 -11.30 8.32
N HIS A 30 3.46 -11.86 7.11
CA HIS A 30 4.61 -12.20 6.26
C HIS A 30 5.28 -10.98 5.62
N LEU A 31 4.55 -9.87 5.52
CA LEU A 31 5.05 -8.62 4.94
C LEU A 31 5.78 -7.78 5.99
N PRO A 32 6.94 -7.17 5.63
CA PRO A 32 7.62 -6.19 6.48
C PRO A 32 6.68 -5.07 6.93
N VAL A 33 6.75 -4.72 8.22
CA VAL A 33 5.87 -3.73 8.85
C VAL A 33 6.06 -2.34 8.22
N GLU A 34 7.28 -2.02 7.78
CA GLU A 34 7.60 -0.78 7.09
C GLU A 34 6.78 -0.62 5.81
N LEU A 35 6.54 -1.72 5.09
CA LEU A 35 5.74 -1.73 3.87
C LEU A 35 4.25 -1.56 4.17
N LEU A 36 3.76 -2.15 5.27
CA LEU A 36 2.36 -1.99 5.70
C LEU A 36 2.04 -0.56 6.14
N ARG A 37 3.04 0.19 6.60
CA ARG A 37 2.92 1.61 6.98
C ARG A 37 3.15 2.57 5.82
N ASP A 38 3.86 2.15 4.76
CA ASP A 38 4.09 3.00 3.61
C ASP A 38 2.81 3.14 2.77
N SER A 39 2.14 4.29 2.89
CA SER A 39 0.96 4.66 2.08
C SER A 39 1.17 4.62 0.55
N SER A 40 2.42 4.54 0.10
CA SER A 40 2.82 4.43 -1.30
C SER A 40 2.89 2.99 -1.79
N TYR A 41 2.96 2.03 -0.87
CA TYR A 41 3.10 0.62 -1.18
C TYR A 41 1.76 -0.01 -1.56
N TRP A 42 1.84 -1.07 -2.37
CA TRP A 42 0.68 -1.81 -2.85
C TRP A 42 0.89 -3.28 -2.56
N ILE A 43 -0.12 -3.93 -2.00
CA ILE A 43 -0.08 -5.35 -1.65
C ILE A 43 -1.17 -6.10 -2.37
N SER A 44 -1.00 -7.42 -2.52
CA SER A 44 -1.98 -8.24 -3.20
C SER A 44 -3.31 -8.22 -2.45
N ALA A 45 -4.42 -8.37 -3.17
CA ALA A 45 -5.75 -8.34 -2.55
C ALA A 45 -5.93 -9.40 -1.44
N PRO A 46 -5.48 -10.67 -1.61
CA PRO A 46 -5.50 -11.65 -0.54
C PRO A 46 -4.66 -11.27 0.69
N ASP A 47 -3.45 -10.72 0.48
CA ASP A 47 -2.57 -10.32 1.59
C ASP A 47 -3.18 -9.20 2.41
N MET A 48 -3.86 -8.24 1.77
CA MET A 48 -4.57 -7.17 2.46
C MET A 48 -5.73 -7.71 3.31
N GLU A 49 -6.58 -8.57 2.75
CA GLU A 49 -7.68 -9.17 3.51
C GLU A 49 -7.15 -9.98 4.70
N GLN A 50 -6.11 -10.78 4.49
CA GLN A 50 -5.49 -11.55 5.56
C GLN A 50 -4.92 -10.64 6.66
N PHE A 51 -4.25 -9.56 6.28
CA PHE A 51 -3.75 -8.57 7.23
C PHE A 51 -4.89 -7.95 8.06
N LEU A 52 -5.97 -7.52 7.40
CA LEU A 52 -7.13 -6.94 8.09
C LEU A 52 -7.81 -7.95 9.02
N GLU A 53 -7.89 -9.21 8.60
CA GLU A 53 -8.44 -10.29 9.43
C GLU A 53 -7.58 -10.51 10.68
N MET A 54 -6.25 -10.53 10.55
CA MET A 54 -5.34 -10.63 11.69
C MET A 54 -5.49 -9.43 12.64
N ALA A 55 -5.60 -8.21 12.10
CA ALA A 55 -5.78 -7.00 12.89
C ALA A 55 -7.08 -7.03 13.70
N LEU A 56 -8.16 -7.58 13.14
CA LEU A 56 -9.45 -7.74 13.82
C LEU A 56 -9.47 -8.85 14.87
N ARG A 57 -8.55 -9.82 14.80
CA ARG A 57 -8.41 -10.91 15.79
C ARG A 57 -7.63 -10.50 17.04
N LEU A 58 -7.00 -9.32 17.04
CA LEU A 58 -6.30 -8.82 18.22
C LEU A 58 -7.29 -8.63 19.39
N PRO A 59 -6.83 -8.80 20.64
CA PRO A 59 -7.66 -8.51 21.82
C PRO A 59 -7.78 -6.99 22.01
N LEU A 60 -8.67 -6.37 21.24
CA LEU A 60 -8.88 -4.92 21.23
C LEU A 60 -9.44 -4.42 22.56
N LYS A 61 -8.89 -3.34 23.09
CA LYS A 61 -9.37 -2.66 24.31
C LYS A 61 -10.68 -1.93 24.10
N ARG A 62 -10.95 -1.45 22.88
CA ARG A 62 -12.20 -0.78 22.54
C ARG A 62 -13.06 -1.67 21.65
N ASP A 63 -14.28 -1.93 22.11
CA ASP A 63 -15.31 -2.53 21.28
C ASP A 63 -15.66 -1.61 20.10
N GLY A 64 -15.88 -2.23 18.94
CA GLY A 64 -16.37 -1.57 17.73
C GLY A 64 -15.58 -1.93 16.49
N ASP A 65 -16.17 -1.62 15.34
CA ASP A 65 -15.58 -1.92 14.04
C ASP A 65 -14.39 -0.99 13.75
N VAL A 66 -13.17 -1.52 13.91
CA VAL A 66 -11.91 -0.81 13.66
C VAL A 66 -11.81 -0.37 12.21
N LEU A 67 -12.32 -1.14 11.25
CA LEU A 67 -12.23 -0.83 9.83
C LEU A 67 -13.09 0.37 9.48
N THR A 68 -14.35 0.36 9.97
CA THR A 68 -15.26 1.49 9.81
C THR A 68 -14.66 2.74 10.46
N ARG A 69 -14.09 2.61 11.66
CA ARG A 69 -13.44 3.74 12.36
C ARG A 69 -12.24 4.27 11.59
N ALA A 70 -11.39 3.40 11.06
CA ALA A 70 -10.23 3.78 10.27
C ALA A 70 -10.63 4.50 8.97
N GLY A 71 -11.73 4.09 8.33
CA GLY A 71 -12.28 4.81 7.17
C GLY A 71 -12.90 6.16 7.54
N HIS A 72 -13.66 6.22 8.65
CA HIS A 72 -14.30 7.45 9.13
C HIS A 72 -13.29 8.50 9.61
N ASN A 73 -12.22 8.07 10.28
CA ASN A 73 -11.18 8.94 10.81
C ASN A 73 -10.11 9.34 9.77
N GLY A 74 -10.25 8.93 8.51
CA GLY A 74 -9.36 9.33 7.40
C GLY A 74 -8.95 10.80 7.42
N PRO A 75 -9.90 11.77 7.54
CA PRO A 75 -9.58 13.19 7.60
C PRO A 75 -8.63 13.60 8.73
N GLU A 76 -8.68 12.93 9.87
CA GLU A 76 -7.88 13.26 11.06
C GLU A 76 -6.53 12.56 11.04
N LEU A 77 -6.51 11.28 10.64
CA LEU A 77 -5.34 10.40 10.64
C LEU A 77 -4.26 10.83 9.65
N ARG A 78 -4.63 11.53 8.57
CA ARG A 78 -3.74 11.87 7.43
C ARG A 78 -3.03 10.65 6.83
N ALA A 79 -3.68 9.50 6.91
CA ALA A 79 -3.11 8.21 6.53
C ALA A 79 -3.13 7.96 5.01
N TRP A 80 -3.83 8.80 4.23
CA TRP A 80 -3.93 8.69 2.77
C TRP A 80 -2.82 9.47 2.04
N GLY A 81 -1.97 10.17 2.79
CA GLY A 81 -0.80 10.87 2.27
C GLY A 81 -1.18 12.06 1.42
N VAL A 82 -0.73 12.10 0.17
CA VAL A 82 -0.98 13.26 -0.71
C VAL A 82 -2.47 13.45 -1.01
N LEU A 83 -3.26 12.36 -1.01
CA LEU A 83 -4.70 12.44 -1.20
C LEU A 83 -5.35 13.34 -0.14
N ASP A 84 -4.94 13.27 1.12
CA ASP A 84 -5.48 14.13 2.20
C ASP A 84 -5.31 15.62 1.90
N SER A 85 -4.14 16.01 1.39
CA SER A 85 -3.87 17.39 1.00
C SER A 85 -4.77 17.83 -0.14
N VAL A 86 -4.96 16.98 -1.15
CA VAL A 86 -5.85 17.26 -2.29
C VAL A 86 -7.30 17.42 -1.83
N LEU A 87 -7.77 16.51 -0.98
CA LEU A 87 -9.13 16.55 -0.41
C LEU A 87 -9.39 17.84 0.38
N ARG A 88 -8.40 18.30 1.16
CA ARG A 88 -8.50 19.54 1.94
C ARG A 88 -8.40 20.81 1.10
N MET A 89 -7.73 20.74 -0.05
CA MET A 89 -7.61 21.87 -0.99
C MET A 89 -8.80 21.96 -1.95
N MET A 90 -9.62 20.91 -2.06
CA MET A 90 -10.80 20.93 -2.92
C MET A 90 -11.90 21.82 -2.33
N PRO A 91 -12.52 22.69 -3.14
CA PRO A 91 -13.61 23.55 -2.68
C PRO A 91 -14.84 22.72 -2.30
N ARG A 92 -15.06 21.56 -2.95
CA ARG A 92 -16.16 20.63 -2.71
C ARG A 92 -15.72 19.18 -2.97
N PRO A 93 -15.41 18.35 -1.96
CA PRO A 93 -15.00 16.95 -2.11
C PRO A 93 -16.13 16.10 -2.70
N GLN A 94 -17.36 16.62 -2.74
CA GLN A 94 -18.45 16.01 -3.48
C GLN A 94 -18.16 15.92 -5.00
N GLU A 95 -17.22 16.73 -5.52
CA GLU A 95 -16.74 16.62 -6.90
C GLU A 95 -16.09 15.26 -7.19
N ILE A 96 -15.54 14.60 -6.17
CA ILE A 96 -14.97 13.26 -6.29
C ILE A 96 -16.04 12.25 -6.66
N PHE A 97 -17.28 12.46 -6.18
CA PHE A 97 -18.40 11.61 -6.58
C PHE A 97 -18.75 11.81 -8.06
N ASN A 98 -18.33 12.90 -8.73
CA ASN A 98 -18.50 12.96 -10.19
C ASN A 98 -17.62 11.93 -10.91
N GLN A 99 -16.48 11.57 -10.32
CA GLN A 99 -15.52 10.61 -10.87
C GLN A 99 -15.05 9.63 -9.78
N PRO A 100 -15.93 8.73 -9.30
CA PRO A 100 -15.60 7.82 -8.20
C PRO A 100 -14.42 6.90 -8.54
N GLU A 101 -14.23 6.63 -9.82
CA GLU A 101 -13.11 5.86 -10.37
C GLU A 101 -11.75 6.50 -10.05
N GLN A 102 -11.69 7.83 -9.97
CA GLN A 102 -10.46 8.55 -9.66
C GLN A 102 -10.12 8.41 -8.19
N PHE A 103 -11.11 8.44 -7.30
CA PHE A 103 -10.89 8.15 -5.88
C PHE A 103 -10.44 6.71 -5.67
N LEU A 104 -11.15 5.76 -6.27
CA LEU A 104 -10.83 4.33 -6.16
C LEU A 104 -9.43 4.01 -6.68
N SER A 105 -8.93 4.74 -7.69
CA SER A 105 -7.56 4.54 -8.18
C SER A 105 -6.47 4.84 -7.15
N TYR A 106 -6.76 5.54 -6.04
CA TYR A 106 -5.78 5.70 -4.94
C TYR A 106 -5.71 4.48 -4.01
N PHE A 107 -6.72 3.62 -4.07
CA PHE A 107 -6.87 2.45 -3.21
C PHE A 107 -6.76 1.12 -3.95
N ILE A 108 -7.10 1.09 -5.25
CA ILE A 108 -7.21 -0.13 -6.06
C ILE A 108 -6.39 0.02 -7.33
N SER A 109 -5.51 -0.96 -7.59
CA SER A 109 -4.71 -1.06 -8.81
C SER A 109 -4.88 -2.44 -9.47
N PRO A 110 -5.14 -2.53 -10.78
CA PRO A 110 -5.36 -1.42 -11.71
C PRO A 110 -6.65 -0.65 -11.40
N LYS A 111 -6.77 0.58 -11.90
CA LYS A 111 -7.97 1.42 -11.76
C LYS A 111 -9.22 0.60 -12.16
N PRO A 112 -10.18 0.39 -11.25
CA PRO A 112 -11.30 -0.47 -11.53
C PRO A 112 -12.26 0.22 -12.53
N PRO A 113 -12.81 -0.51 -13.51
CA PRO A 113 -13.84 0.04 -14.38
C PRO A 113 -15.11 0.28 -13.57
N ILE A 114 -15.75 1.41 -13.80
CA ILE A 114 -17.05 1.73 -13.19
C ILE A 114 -18.13 1.59 -14.25
N GLU A 115 -19.16 0.83 -13.92
CA GLU A 115 -20.33 0.60 -14.77
C GLU A 115 -21.58 1.24 -14.15
N ASN A 116 -22.61 1.47 -14.97
CA ASN A 116 -23.94 1.90 -14.54
C ASN A 116 -23.98 3.11 -13.59
N LEU A 117 -23.11 4.10 -13.79
CA LEU A 117 -23.09 5.32 -12.99
C LEU A 117 -24.40 6.12 -13.13
N ARG A 118 -25.18 6.16 -12.05
CA ARG A 118 -26.40 6.97 -11.92
C ARG A 118 -26.18 8.08 -10.90
N ARG A 119 -26.60 9.29 -11.25
CA ARG A 119 -26.44 10.48 -10.43
C ARG A 119 -27.79 11.11 -10.18
N ASP A 120 -28.08 11.31 -8.91
CA ASP A 120 -29.23 12.06 -8.40
C ASP A 120 -28.73 13.25 -7.57
N GLU A 121 -29.62 14.17 -7.23
CA GLU A 121 -29.29 15.37 -6.44
C GLU A 121 -28.84 15.06 -5.00
N VAL A 122 -29.25 13.89 -4.50
CA VAL A 122 -29.03 13.40 -3.13
C VAL A 122 -28.29 12.07 -3.07
N SER A 123 -28.03 11.44 -4.22
CA SER A 123 -27.38 10.14 -4.26
C SER A 123 -26.54 9.89 -5.50
N ILE A 124 -25.57 9.00 -5.37
CA ILE A 124 -24.82 8.42 -6.48
C ILE A 124 -24.87 6.91 -6.35
N SER A 125 -25.06 6.22 -7.47
CA SER A 125 -24.90 4.76 -7.50
C SER A 125 -24.09 4.34 -8.71
N PHE A 126 -23.26 3.31 -8.53
CA PHE A 126 -22.46 2.75 -9.60
C PHE A 126 -22.06 1.31 -9.26
N ASP A 127 -21.70 0.55 -10.29
CA ASP A 127 -21.24 -0.83 -10.14
C ASP A 127 -19.72 -0.88 -10.20
N LEU A 128 -19.15 -1.60 -9.23
CA LEU A 128 -17.72 -1.88 -9.12
C LEU A 128 -17.52 -3.40 -9.23
N PRO A 129 -16.62 -3.91 -10.10
CA PRO A 129 -16.35 -5.35 -10.23
C PRO A 129 -15.50 -5.87 -9.08
N LEU A 130 -15.88 -5.54 -7.86
CA LEU A 130 -15.26 -5.92 -6.60
C LEU A 130 -16.39 -6.37 -5.68
N PRO A 131 -16.77 -7.66 -5.76
CA PRO A 131 -17.87 -8.18 -4.96
C PRO A 131 -17.50 -8.15 -3.48
N ALA A 132 -18.38 -7.59 -2.65
CA ALA A 132 -18.19 -7.52 -1.20
C ALA A 132 -18.03 -8.91 -0.54
N GLU A 133 -18.52 -9.97 -1.20
CA GLU A 133 -18.36 -11.36 -0.75
C GLU A 133 -16.91 -11.85 -0.83
N GLN A 134 -16.13 -11.33 -1.79
CA GLN A 134 -14.75 -11.76 -2.02
C GLN A 134 -13.76 -10.96 -1.14
N TYR A 135 -14.04 -9.68 -0.91
CA TYR A 135 -13.17 -8.77 -0.16
C TYR A 135 -13.97 -7.99 0.91
N PRO A 136 -14.54 -8.69 1.90
CA PRO A 136 -15.47 -8.08 2.85
C PRO A 136 -14.82 -7.03 3.75
N LEU A 137 -13.56 -7.22 4.14
CA LEU A 137 -12.90 -6.29 5.06
C LEU A 137 -12.46 -5.01 4.35
N VAL A 138 -11.89 -5.15 3.15
CA VAL A 138 -11.50 -4.00 2.32
C VAL A 138 -12.74 -3.21 1.89
N THR A 139 -13.83 -3.88 1.48
CA THR A 139 -15.07 -3.18 1.12
C THR A 139 -15.68 -2.44 2.32
N THR A 140 -15.60 -3.00 3.53
CA THR A 140 -16.05 -2.33 4.75
C THR A 140 -15.25 -1.05 5.02
N TYR A 141 -13.92 -1.11 4.89
CA TYR A 141 -13.07 0.07 5.00
C TYR A 141 -13.38 1.11 3.90
N LEU A 142 -13.46 0.70 2.63
CA LEU A 142 -13.70 1.60 1.50
C LEU A 142 -15.07 2.28 1.62
N LYS A 143 -16.09 1.53 2.07
CA LYS A 143 -17.41 2.07 2.38
C LYS A 143 -17.29 3.22 3.38
N ALA A 144 -16.62 3.00 4.51
CA ALA A 144 -16.44 4.03 5.52
C ALA A 144 -15.56 5.21 5.02
N ALA A 145 -14.56 4.95 4.19
CA ALA A 145 -13.75 5.99 3.55
C ALA A 145 -14.59 6.87 2.62
N PHE A 146 -15.53 6.30 1.86
CA PHE A 146 -16.47 7.08 1.05
C PHE A 146 -17.41 7.91 1.91
N GLU A 147 -17.87 7.38 3.05
CA GLU A 147 -18.72 8.10 3.99
C GLU A 147 -18.02 9.31 4.62
N SER A 148 -16.69 9.27 4.76
CA SER A 148 -15.88 10.33 5.35
C SER A 148 -15.47 11.45 4.40
N LEU A 149 -15.61 11.27 3.08
CA LEU A 149 -15.27 12.29 2.09
C LEU A 149 -15.91 13.67 2.35
N PRO A 150 -17.21 13.79 2.70
CA PRO A 150 -17.81 15.09 3.00
C PRO A 150 -17.20 15.80 4.22
N VAL A 151 -16.61 15.05 5.16
CA VAL A 151 -16.02 15.59 6.39
C VAL A 151 -14.82 16.49 6.08
N TYR A 152 -14.11 16.26 4.99
CA TYR A 152 -13.00 17.11 4.55
C TYR A 152 -13.39 18.58 4.28
N VAL A 153 -14.68 18.88 4.08
CA VAL A 153 -15.22 20.25 3.98
C VAL A 153 -16.18 20.62 5.09
N GLY A 154 -16.14 19.89 6.21
CA GLY A 154 -16.98 20.17 7.37
C GLY A 154 -18.45 19.80 7.19
N GLN A 155 -18.78 18.91 6.25
CA GLN A 155 -20.12 18.32 6.15
C GLN A 155 -20.21 17.02 6.98
N PRO A 156 -21.42 16.61 7.40
CA PRO A 156 -21.60 15.34 8.10
C PRO A 156 -21.29 14.14 7.20
N LEU A 157 -21.02 12.99 7.82
CA LEU A 157 -20.80 11.72 7.12
C LEU A 157 -21.94 11.42 6.14
N ALA A 158 -21.58 10.95 4.94
CA ALA A 158 -22.55 10.37 4.01
C ALA A 158 -23.00 8.98 4.50
N ARG A 159 -24.05 8.44 3.88
CA ARG A 159 -24.47 7.05 4.08
C ARG A 159 -24.15 6.24 2.84
N CYS A 160 -23.36 5.20 3.00
CA CYS A 160 -23.04 4.29 1.91
C CYS A 160 -23.75 2.94 2.13
N GLU A 161 -24.21 2.34 1.05
CA GLU A 161 -24.78 1.00 0.96
C GLU A 161 -24.00 0.26 -0.13
N TRP A 162 -23.48 -0.91 0.19
CA TRP A 162 -22.73 -1.75 -0.75
C TRP A 162 -23.38 -3.12 -0.78
N GLU A 163 -24.00 -3.46 -1.90
CA GLU A 163 -24.71 -4.73 -2.09
C GLU A 163 -24.18 -5.43 -3.34
N GLY A 164 -23.51 -6.57 -3.15
CA GLY A 164 -22.83 -7.29 -4.23
C GLY A 164 -21.75 -6.42 -4.88
N ILE A 165 -22.03 -5.96 -6.10
CA ILE A 165 -21.17 -5.08 -6.90
C ILE A 165 -21.64 -3.61 -6.92
N THR A 166 -22.86 -3.34 -6.44
CA THR A 166 -23.46 -2.02 -6.52
C THR A 166 -23.15 -1.23 -5.27
N LEU A 167 -22.51 -0.07 -5.46
CA LEU A 167 -22.27 0.92 -4.42
C LEU A 167 -23.28 2.05 -4.59
N LYS A 168 -23.97 2.40 -3.51
CA LYS A 168 -24.88 3.54 -3.43
C LYS A 168 -24.49 4.44 -2.28
N LEU A 169 -24.31 5.73 -2.55
CA LEU A 169 -23.97 6.72 -1.54
C LEU A 169 -25.01 7.83 -1.54
N ASN A 170 -25.54 8.12 -0.35
CA ASN A 170 -26.59 9.11 -0.10
C ASN A 170 -26.04 10.19 0.83
N TRP A 171 -26.35 11.46 0.56
CA TRP A 171 -25.93 12.59 1.39
C TRP A 171 -27.11 13.39 1.93
N ALA A 172 -26.90 14.02 3.08
CA ALA A 172 -27.95 14.79 3.77
C ALA A 172 -28.24 16.16 3.12
N THR A 173 -27.28 16.72 2.36
CA THR A 173 -27.37 18.08 1.82
C THR A 173 -27.37 18.05 0.30
N GLN A 174 -28.41 18.59 -0.34
CA GLN A 174 -28.58 18.63 -1.80
C GLN A 174 -27.33 19.20 -2.50
N GLN A 175 -26.87 18.54 -3.55
CA GLN A 175 -25.78 19.07 -4.37
C GLN A 175 -26.26 20.29 -5.17
N LYS A 176 -25.79 21.49 -4.83
CA LYS A 176 -25.86 22.62 -5.76
C LYS A 176 -24.78 22.43 -6.83
N SER A 177 -25.21 22.18 -8.06
CA SER A 177 -24.34 22.13 -9.25
C SER A 177 -23.47 23.40 -9.34
N ILE A 178 -22.22 23.23 -9.79
CA ILE A 178 -21.17 24.27 -9.80
C ILE A 178 -21.47 25.40 -10.81
N PHE A 179 -22.42 25.23 -11.72
CA PHE A 179 -22.69 26.22 -12.78
C PHE A 179 -23.53 27.43 -12.35
N SER A 180 -23.88 27.58 -11.07
CA SER A 180 -24.44 28.84 -10.57
C SER A 180 -23.32 29.81 -10.17
N GLU A 181 -22.95 30.68 -11.11
CA GLU A 181 -21.87 31.69 -11.09
C GLU A 181 -21.88 32.69 -9.91
N SER A 182 -22.81 32.60 -8.96
CA SER A 182 -23.15 33.72 -8.07
C SER A 182 -22.64 33.64 -6.62
N GLU A 183 -22.03 32.55 -6.15
CA GLU A 183 -21.73 32.37 -4.70
C GLU A 183 -20.24 32.22 -4.32
N ASN A 184 -19.29 32.14 -5.25
CA ASN A 184 -17.86 31.87 -4.93
C ASN A 184 -16.98 33.15 -4.92
N VAL A 185 -17.16 34.03 -3.92
CA VAL A 185 -16.35 35.26 -3.75
C VAL A 185 -15.10 35.05 -2.85
N GLY A 186 -14.89 33.85 -2.28
CA GLY A 186 -13.82 33.63 -1.28
C GLY A 186 -12.57 32.85 -1.71
N HIS A 187 -12.65 32.00 -2.75
CA HIS A 187 -11.60 31.03 -3.04
C HIS A 187 -11.29 30.96 -4.55
N GLN A 188 -10.41 31.86 -4.99
CA GLN A 188 -9.84 31.86 -6.33
C GLN A 188 -8.64 30.90 -6.38
N VAL A 189 -8.90 29.59 -6.45
CA VAL A 189 -7.91 28.66 -7.00
C VAL A 189 -8.41 28.33 -8.40
N SER A 190 -7.61 28.62 -9.42
CA SER A 190 -8.04 28.44 -10.81
C SER A 190 -8.28 26.95 -11.10
N PRO A 191 -9.37 26.60 -11.81
CA PRO A 191 -9.62 25.23 -12.27
C PRO A 191 -8.42 24.60 -13.00
N ASP A 192 -7.62 25.41 -13.68
CA ASP A 192 -6.40 25.00 -14.38
C ASP A 192 -5.29 24.52 -13.43
N LEU A 193 -5.13 25.15 -12.25
CA LEU A 193 -4.19 24.68 -11.23
C LEU A 193 -4.62 23.32 -10.66
N PHE A 194 -5.92 23.10 -10.49
CA PHE A 194 -6.44 21.80 -10.08
C PHE A 194 -6.20 20.72 -11.12
N GLN A 195 -6.48 21.01 -12.40
CA GLN A 195 -6.18 20.08 -13.48
C GLN A 195 -4.68 19.80 -13.59
N SER A 196 -3.82 20.80 -13.41
CA SER A 196 -2.37 20.62 -13.39
C SER A 196 -1.92 19.74 -12.22
N LEU A 197 -2.40 20.00 -11.00
CA LEU A 197 -2.07 19.19 -9.83
C LEU A 197 -2.58 17.76 -9.96
N LEU A 198 -3.79 17.56 -10.51
CA LEU A 198 -4.33 16.23 -10.81
C LEU A 198 -3.48 15.51 -11.87
N ASN A 199 -3.05 16.20 -12.93
CA ASN A 199 -2.22 15.62 -13.98
C ASN A 199 -0.82 15.27 -13.47
N ASP A 200 -0.20 16.15 -12.67
CA ASP A 200 1.09 15.90 -12.06
C ASP A 200 1.02 14.76 -11.03
N LEU A 201 -0.08 14.65 -10.29
CA LEU A 201 -0.33 13.53 -9.39
C LEU A 201 -0.57 12.22 -10.13
N GLN A 202 -1.34 12.23 -11.22
CA GLN A 202 -1.52 11.07 -12.08
C GLN A 202 -0.21 10.62 -12.70
N LYS A 203 0.66 11.56 -13.09
CA LYS A 203 1.99 11.28 -13.59
C LYS A 203 2.86 10.65 -12.49
N THR A 204 2.89 11.25 -11.31
CA THR A 204 3.65 10.73 -10.16
C THR A 204 3.15 9.35 -9.72
N GLN A 205 1.84 9.12 -9.79
CA GLN A 205 1.23 7.84 -9.46
C GLN A 205 1.58 6.76 -10.49
N ARG A 206 1.50 7.08 -11.79
CA ARG A 206 1.96 6.17 -12.86
C ARG A 206 3.45 5.86 -12.74
N GLU A 207 4.28 6.87 -12.51
CA GLU A 207 5.72 6.69 -12.31
C GLU A 207 6.01 5.77 -11.13
N ARG A 208 5.24 5.88 -10.04
CA ARG A 208 5.35 4.97 -8.89
C ARG A 208 4.86 3.56 -9.18
N GLU A 209 3.78 3.40 -9.92
CA GLU A 209 3.29 2.08 -10.37
C GLU A 209 4.33 1.39 -11.28
N ASP A 210 4.95 2.15 -12.18
CA ASP A 210 6.01 1.64 -13.07
C ASP A 210 7.27 1.27 -12.28
N LEU A 211 7.67 2.11 -11.32
CA LEU A 211 8.78 1.81 -10.39
C LEU A 211 8.49 0.57 -9.54
N GLN A 212 7.26 0.36 -9.10
CA GLN A 212 6.89 -0.83 -8.32
C GLN A 212 6.87 -2.10 -9.15
N LYS A 213 6.35 -2.04 -10.39
CA LYS A 213 6.50 -3.16 -11.32
C LYS A 213 7.98 -3.49 -11.52
N TYR A 214 8.81 -2.47 -11.69
CA TYR A 214 10.24 -2.65 -11.83
C TYR A 214 10.90 -3.28 -10.59
N VAL A 215 10.53 -2.84 -9.38
CA VAL A 215 11.03 -3.44 -8.12
C VAL A 215 10.57 -4.88 -7.98
N THR A 216 9.30 -5.18 -8.28
CA THR A 216 8.76 -6.54 -8.22
C THR A 216 9.48 -7.46 -9.21
N ASP A 217 9.71 -7.00 -10.44
CA ASP A 217 10.48 -7.72 -11.46
C ASP A 217 11.93 -7.96 -11.01
N LEU A 218 12.53 -7.01 -10.28
CA LEU A 218 13.88 -7.16 -9.73
C LEU A 218 13.91 -8.17 -8.57
N GLU A 219 12.94 -8.13 -7.67
CA GLU A 219 12.82 -9.10 -6.57
C GLU A 219 12.63 -10.52 -7.10
N GLU A 220 11.83 -10.70 -8.15
CA GLU A 220 11.66 -11.99 -8.81
C GLU A 220 12.97 -12.46 -9.47
N LYS A 221 13.71 -11.56 -10.12
CA LYS A 221 15.05 -11.87 -10.66
C LYS A 221 16.01 -12.28 -9.56
N ILE A 222 16.06 -11.55 -8.45
CA ILE A 222 16.92 -11.88 -7.31
C ILE A 222 16.58 -13.28 -6.78
N ARG A 223 15.29 -13.57 -6.57
CA ARG A 223 14.84 -14.89 -6.10
C ARG A 223 15.24 -16.01 -7.08
N ASN A 224 15.12 -15.78 -8.38
CA ASN A 224 15.54 -16.72 -9.40
C ASN A 224 17.06 -16.94 -9.42
N TYR A 225 17.84 -15.87 -9.26
CA TYR A 225 19.31 -15.96 -9.16
C TYR A 225 19.73 -16.71 -7.89
N GLU A 226 19.12 -16.46 -6.74
CA GLU A 226 19.39 -17.18 -5.50
C GLU A 226 19.06 -18.66 -5.62
N LYS A 227 17.92 -19.00 -6.25
CA LYS A 227 17.53 -20.38 -6.52
C LYS A 227 18.52 -21.08 -7.45
N GLN A 228 18.94 -20.43 -8.54
CA GLN A 228 19.96 -20.97 -9.44
C GLN A 228 21.30 -21.18 -8.74
N LYS A 229 21.71 -20.24 -7.88
CA LYS A 229 22.95 -20.37 -7.10
C LYS A 229 22.88 -21.54 -6.12
N LEU A 230 21.72 -21.74 -5.48
CA LEU A 230 21.48 -22.88 -4.60
C LEU A 230 21.51 -24.22 -5.36
N GLU A 231 20.87 -24.28 -6.53
CA GLU A 231 20.86 -25.46 -7.42
C GLU A 231 22.26 -25.78 -7.97
N GLN A 232 23.05 -24.77 -8.32
CA GLN A 232 24.46 -24.93 -8.72
C GLN A 232 25.32 -25.41 -7.55
N ALA A 233 25.14 -24.87 -6.35
CA ALA A 233 25.83 -25.34 -5.15
C ALA A 233 25.45 -26.79 -4.78
N THR A 234 24.20 -27.20 -5.01
CA THR A 234 23.79 -28.61 -4.80
C THR A 234 24.34 -29.54 -5.87
N HIS A 235 24.41 -29.12 -7.14
CA HIS A 235 25.00 -29.94 -8.21
C HIS A 235 26.51 -30.17 -8.02
N VAL A 236 27.26 -29.17 -7.54
CA VAL A 236 28.70 -29.30 -7.22
C VAL A 236 28.91 -30.25 -6.05
N ALA A 237 28.06 -30.21 -5.01
CA ALA A 237 28.15 -31.13 -3.87
C ALA A 237 27.83 -32.60 -4.24
N VAL A 238 26.95 -32.85 -5.22
CA VAL A 238 26.66 -34.22 -5.71
C VAL A 238 27.75 -34.76 -6.65
N GLU A 239 28.45 -33.89 -7.39
CA GLU A 239 29.60 -34.30 -8.20
C GLU A 239 30.84 -34.61 -7.34
N GLU A 240 31.04 -33.92 -6.21
CA GLU A 240 32.12 -34.25 -5.26
C GLU A 240 31.87 -35.58 -4.51
N ASP A 241 30.63 -35.91 -4.14
CA ASP A 241 30.30 -37.13 -3.37
C ASP A 241 30.36 -38.43 -4.22
N ASN A 242 30.28 -38.33 -5.55
CA ASN A 242 30.51 -39.48 -6.45
C ASN A 242 31.99 -39.72 -6.77
N SER A 243 32.88 -38.79 -6.45
CA SER A 243 34.33 -38.91 -6.69
C SER A 243 35.10 -39.53 -5.50
N HIS A 244 34.48 -39.65 -4.32
CA HIS A 244 35.16 -40.05 -3.07
C HIS A 244 34.91 -41.49 -2.59
N LYS A 245 34.38 -42.40 -3.43
CA LYS A 245 34.29 -43.84 -3.10
C LYS A 245 35.57 -44.67 -3.31
N ALA A 246 36.73 -44.04 -3.44
CA ALA A 246 38.01 -44.74 -3.44
C ALA A 246 39.06 -44.01 -2.60
N SER A 247 39.09 -44.29 -1.30
CA SER A 247 40.32 -44.62 -0.55
C SER A 247 40.05 -44.52 0.96
N LEU A 248 40.05 -45.67 1.62
CA LEU A 248 40.16 -45.79 3.08
C LEU A 248 41.65 -45.86 3.42
N ILE A 249 42.21 -44.82 4.05
CA ILE A 249 43.30 -44.83 5.05
C ILE A 249 43.54 -43.36 5.50
N PRO A 250 43.67 -43.07 6.81
CA PRO A 250 43.91 -41.72 7.30
C PRO A 250 45.41 -41.39 7.30
N HIS A 251 45.79 -40.27 6.68
CA HIS A 251 47.12 -39.69 6.87
C HIS A 251 47.00 -38.32 7.53
N GLU A 252 47.58 -38.23 8.73
CA GLU A 252 47.86 -37.01 9.47
C GLU A 252 48.73 -36.07 8.63
N GLY A 253 48.36 -34.77 8.64
CA GLY A 253 49.26 -33.68 8.24
C GLY A 253 48.98 -33.03 6.90
N THR A 254 47.91 -32.21 6.80
CA THR A 254 47.88 -31.09 5.82
C THR A 254 46.84 -30.03 6.20
N LEU A 255 47.23 -29.06 7.04
CA LEU A 255 46.49 -27.80 7.26
C LEU A 255 46.99 -26.74 6.26
N SER A 256 46.77 -26.95 4.97
CA SER A 256 47.28 -26.04 3.93
C SER A 256 46.32 -25.77 2.77
N HIS A 257 45.08 -26.27 2.80
CA HIS A 257 44.14 -26.13 1.69
C HIS A 257 42.71 -25.70 2.09
N LEU A 258 42.58 -24.93 3.17
CA LEU A 258 41.38 -24.11 3.36
C LEU A 258 41.55 -22.79 2.59
N ALA A 259 41.25 -22.84 1.29
CA ALA A 259 41.03 -21.64 0.50
C ALA A 259 39.73 -20.98 0.98
N PHE A 260 39.87 -20.00 1.86
CA PHE A 260 38.78 -19.06 2.16
C PHE A 260 38.67 -18.09 0.98
N ASP A 261 37.82 -18.39 0.01
CA ASP A 261 37.31 -17.39 -0.93
C ASP A 261 36.38 -16.44 -0.19
N ALA A 262 36.98 -15.50 0.51
CA ALA A 262 36.32 -14.39 1.17
C ALA A 262 36.33 -13.16 0.24
N GLU A 263 35.64 -13.25 -0.90
CA GLU A 263 35.23 -12.05 -1.64
C GLU A 263 33.98 -11.45 -0.96
N SER A 264 34.18 -10.91 0.25
CA SER A 264 33.21 -10.03 0.89
C SER A 264 33.55 -8.57 0.52
N PRO A 265 32.59 -7.75 0.04
CA PRO A 265 32.85 -6.37 -0.38
C PRO A 265 33.35 -5.43 0.73
N GLY A 266 33.31 -5.85 1.99
CA GLY A 266 33.73 -5.04 3.14
C GLY A 266 35.25 -4.90 3.31
N TYR A 267 36.03 -5.89 2.88
CA TYR A 267 37.48 -5.87 3.09
C TYR A 267 38.21 -4.88 2.16
N VAL A 268 37.72 -4.73 0.93
CA VAL A 268 38.23 -3.75 -0.04
C VAL A 268 37.92 -2.31 0.39
N LEU A 269 36.77 -2.08 1.06
CA LEU A 269 36.38 -0.77 1.56
C LEU A 269 37.32 -0.29 2.69
N ASN A 270 37.68 -1.19 3.62
CA ASN A 270 38.59 -0.87 4.71
C ASN A 270 40.04 -0.64 4.25
N GLN A 271 40.49 -1.34 3.21
CA GLN A 271 41.82 -1.11 2.63
C GLN A 271 41.92 0.24 1.92
N ASN A 272 40.85 0.69 1.28
CA ASN A 272 40.79 2.00 0.62
C ASN A 272 40.65 3.16 1.63
N LEU A 273 39.93 2.97 2.73
CA LEU A 273 39.86 3.95 3.83
C LEU A 273 41.20 4.11 4.55
N ALA A 274 41.93 3.01 4.79
CA ALA A 274 43.27 3.05 5.39
C ALA A 274 44.26 3.81 4.50
N ARG A 275 44.19 3.64 3.17
CA ARG A 275 45.03 4.40 2.23
C ARG A 275 44.66 5.87 2.12
N MET A 276 43.40 6.25 2.34
CA MET A 276 42.99 7.66 2.33
C MET A 276 43.50 8.43 3.56
N HIS A 277 43.64 7.77 4.71
CA HIS A 277 44.16 8.37 5.93
C HIS A 277 45.65 8.76 5.80
N ASP A 278 46.44 7.97 5.06
CA ASP A 278 47.87 8.27 4.83
C ASP A 278 48.11 9.45 3.88
N TYR A 279 47.11 9.89 3.11
CA TYR A 279 47.20 11.07 2.24
C TYR A 279 46.68 12.36 2.89
N MET A 280 46.18 12.31 4.13
CA MET A 280 45.57 13.44 4.83
C MET A 280 46.36 13.93 6.07
N VAL A 281 47.65 13.59 6.17
CA VAL A 281 48.59 14.15 7.16
C VAL A 281 49.66 15.00 6.47
#